data_AF-A0A349NBT4-F1
#
_entry.id   AF-A0A349NBT4-F1
#
_cell.length_a   1.000
_cell.length_b   1.000
_cell.length_c   1.000
_cell.angle_alpha   90.00
_cell.angle_beta   90.00
_cell.angle_gamma   90.00
#
_symmetry.space_group_name_H-M   'P 1'
#
loop_
_entity.id
_entity.type
_entity.pdbx_description
1 polymer ?
#
loop_
_entity_poly.entity_id
_entity_poly.type
_entity_poly.pdbx_seq_one_letter_code
_entity_poly.pdbx_strand_id
1 'polypeptide(L)'
;MSVAGLPELGENVSSFLWGAVLASVGFFLSWFNGKRWMWLMIGVAVLGRLLLLPLPASEDLVRRMWEGEVLDSNFNPYQVTPGAQELELLRGDAWERIGDKDEVSSQPPLSLAIFRLLHGMGFNEWGIKTIIVVVDIWICIILAMRYGSRKAALYGWNPLVAFSVAGEGHMESLMLLPALGGFLIWEAWVDRKGGAAIISTNGGLSGGPGQMVSFAALLMGLAAAMNLVFLPIVIWMFWHVLVKSGIKTGTAILLVGLIPLIAFNGWGSVSLNIDLKMVSPFSASVLPDTLSLVPGTLSRIGVGLSHEFFFWLLL
;
A
#
# COMPACT_ATOMS: atom_id res chain seq x y z
N MET A 1 16.51 -3.11 29.92
CA MET A 1 15.68 -4.30 29.62
C MET A 1 14.32 -4.09 30.26
N SER A 2 13.45 -3.33 29.60
CA SER A 2 12.02 -3.27 29.93
C SER A 2 11.30 -4.15 28.92
N VAL A 3 10.50 -5.08 29.46
CA VAL A 3 9.65 -5.99 28.70
C VAL A 3 8.64 -5.14 27.93
N ALA A 4 8.58 -5.34 26.62
CA ALA A 4 7.58 -4.77 25.74
C ALA A 4 6.18 -5.04 26.33
N GLY A 5 5.47 -3.97 26.67
CA GLY A 5 4.11 -4.04 27.16
C GLY A 5 3.21 -4.57 26.05
N LEU A 6 2.87 -5.85 26.13
CA LEU A 6 1.67 -6.35 25.45
C LEU A 6 0.49 -5.53 26.00
N PRO A 7 -0.32 -4.90 25.15
CA PRO A 7 -1.46 -4.10 25.60
C PRO A 7 -2.40 -4.97 26.43
N GLU A 8 -3.07 -4.39 27.42
CA GLU A 8 -3.98 -5.10 28.32
C GLU A 8 -5.03 -5.93 27.54
N LEU A 9 -4.74 -7.22 27.39
CA LEU A 9 -5.47 -8.21 26.60
C LEU A 9 -6.84 -8.60 27.20
N GLY A 10 -7.37 -7.86 28.18
CA GLY A 10 -8.56 -8.27 28.94
C GLY A 10 -9.88 -8.15 28.16
N GLU A 11 -10.18 -6.97 27.62
CA GLU A 11 -11.50 -6.69 27.03
C GLU A 11 -11.54 -6.93 25.51
N ASN A 12 -10.44 -6.65 24.80
CA ASN A 12 -10.38 -6.70 23.32
C ASN A 12 -10.07 -8.10 22.74
N VAL A 13 -9.61 -9.05 23.56
CA VAL A 13 -9.36 -10.43 23.10
C VAL A 13 -10.63 -11.10 22.61
N SER A 14 -11.78 -10.80 23.23
CA SER A 14 -13.06 -11.36 22.81
C SER A 14 -13.42 -10.96 21.37
N SER A 15 -13.33 -9.67 21.03
CA SER A 15 -13.60 -9.13 19.70
C SER A 15 -12.62 -9.65 18.65
N PHE A 16 -11.32 -9.70 18.99
CA PHE A 16 -10.29 -10.28 18.14
C PHE A 16 -10.59 -11.76 17.83
N LEU A 17 -10.89 -12.56 18.86
CA LEU A 17 -11.19 -13.98 18.71
C LEU A 17 -12.45 -14.21 17.88
N TRP A 18 -13.52 -13.43 18.08
CA TRP A 18 -14.74 -13.55 17.27
C TRP A 18 -14.49 -13.19 15.80
N GLY A 19 -13.76 -12.11 15.53
CA GLY A 19 -13.37 -11.73 14.17
C GLY A 19 -12.50 -12.80 13.50
N ALA A 20 -11.49 -13.29 14.20
CA ALA A 20 -10.60 -14.34 13.72
C ALA A 20 -11.32 -15.67 13.50
N VAL A 21 -12.21 -16.08 14.40
CA VAL A 21 -13.03 -17.30 14.28
C VAL A 21 -13.98 -17.18 13.09
N LEU A 22 -14.71 -16.06 12.95
CA LEU A 22 -15.64 -15.87 11.84
C LEU A 22 -14.92 -15.87 10.49
N ALA A 23 -13.77 -15.20 10.40
CA ALA A 23 -12.92 -15.21 9.21
C ALA A 23 -12.40 -16.63 8.91
N SER A 24 -11.90 -17.35 9.92
CA SER A 24 -11.35 -18.71 9.76
C SER A 24 -12.41 -19.75 9.38
N VAL A 25 -13.58 -19.69 10.02
CA VAL A 25 -14.74 -20.55 9.70
C VAL A 25 -15.22 -20.27 8.28
N GLY A 26 -15.34 -18.99 7.92
CA GLY A 26 -15.57 -18.57 6.54
C GLY A 26 -14.55 -19.22 5.61
N PHE A 27 -13.26 -18.94 5.81
CA PHE A 27 -12.16 -19.43 4.99
C PHE A 27 -12.24 -20.95 4.75
N PHE A 28 -12.49 -21.74 5.81
CA PHE A 28 -12.67 -23.19 5.70
C PHE A 28 -13.90 -23.58 4.87
N LEU A 29 -15.06 -22.93 5.10
CA LEU A 29 -16.29 -23.18 4.34
C LEU A 29 -16.17 -22.81 2.85
N SER A 30 -15.28 -21.88 2.49
CA SER A 30 -15.05 -21.50 1.08
C SER A 30 -14.51 -22.65 0.25
N TRP A 31 -13.82 -23.60 0.88
CA TRP A 31 -13.19 -24.73 0.19
C TRP A 31 -14.21 -25.69 -0.43
N PHE A 32 -15.46 -25.66 0.05
CA PHE A 32 -16.52 -26.59 -0.31
C PHE A 32 -17.64 -25.97 -1.17
N ASN A 33 -17.58 -24.68 -1.52
CA ASN A 33 -18.73 -23.96 -2.08
C ASN A 33 -18.57 -23.39 -3.52
N GLY A 34 -19.66 -23.47 -4.30
CA GLY A 34 -19.77 -23.05 -5.70
C GLY A 34 -20.24 -21.60 -5.95
N LYS A 35 -20.39 -21.22 -7.23
CA LYS A 35 -20.59 -19.86 -7.79
C LYS A 35 -21.75 -18.99 -7.23
N ARG A 36 -22.64 -19.51 -6.37
CA ARG A 36 -23.90 -18.85 -5.97
C ARG A 36 -23.87 -18.03 -4.67
N TRP A 37 -22.71 -17.89 -4.03
CA TRP A 37 -22.61 -17.31 -2.68
C TRP A 37 -21.81 -16.00 -2.59
N MET A 38 -21.78 -15.19 -3.66
CA MET A 38 -21.05 -13.91 -3.66
C MET A 38 -21.50 -12.98 -2.52
N TRP A 39 -22.80 -12.82 -2.32
CA TRP A 39 -23.34 -11.96 -1.27
C TRP A 39 -23.04 -12.47 0.14
N LEU A 40 -23.05 -13.79 0.36
CA LEU A 40 -22.62 -14.36 1.63
C LEU A 40 -21.12 -14.12 1.86
N MET A 41 -20.30 -14.29 0.82
CA MET A 41 -18.86 -14.02 0.89
C MET A 41 -18.59 -12.56 1.29
N ILE A 42 -19.23 -11.62 0.61
CA ILE A 42 -19.12 -10.19 0.93
C ILE A 42 -19.67 -9.91 2.33
N GLY A 43 -20.83 -10.47 2.69
CA GLY A 43 -21.45 -10.26 4.00
C GLY A 43 -20.56 -10.71 5.16
N VAL A 44 -19.94 -11.88 5.06
CA VAL A 44 -18.98 -12.37 6.07
C VAL A 44 -17.71 -11.51 6.08
N ALA A 45 -17.21 -11.07 4.93
CA ALA A 45 -16.05 -10.18 4.86
C ALA A 45 -16.32 -8.81 5.53
N VAL A 46 -17.50 -8.22 5.29
CA VAL A 46 -17.98 -6.99 5.93
C VAL A 46 -18.14 -7.20 7.42
N LEU A 47 -18.84 -8.25 7.84
CA LEU A 47 -19.08 -8.51 9.26
C LEU A 47 -17.77 -8.71 10.04
N GLY A 48 -16.82 -9.46 9.48
CA GLY A 48 -15.50 -9.64 10.10
C GLY A 48 -14.76 -8.33 10.31
N ARG A 49 -14.81 -7.41 9.34
CA ARG A 49 -14.21 -6.07 9.46
C ARG A 49 -14.95 -5.19 10.45
N LEU A 50 -16.28 -5.21 10.47
CA LEU A 50 -17.08 -4.44 11.44
C LEU A 50 -16.82 -4.87 12.89
N LEU A 51 -16.58 -6.16 13.13
CA LEU A 51 -16.24 -6.66 14.48
C LEU A 51 -14.83 -6.27 14.93
N LEU A 52 -13.90 -6.06 13.99
CA LEU A 52 -12.52 -5.68 14.26
C LEU A 52 -12.31 -4.16 14.25
N LEU A 53 -13.20 -3.40 13.61
CA LEU A 53 -13.16 -1.94 13.52
C LEU A 53 -12.99 -1.23 14.88
N PRO A 54 -13.59 -1.70 16.00
CA PRO A 54 -13.42 -1.07 17.31
C PRO A 54 -12.06 -1.25 17.98
N LEU A 55 -11.21 -2.12 17.46
CA LEU A 55 -9.87 -2.31 18.03
C LEU A 55 -9.04 -1.02 17.87
N PRO A 56 -8.11 -0.73 18.80
CA PRO A 56 -7.24 0.44 18.68
C PRO A 56 -6.38 0.35 17.42
N ALA A 57 -6.22 1.46 16.71
CA ALA A 57 -5.29 1.58 15.58
C ALA A 57 -3.84 1.28 15.98
N SER A 58 -3.05 0.82 15.01
CA SER A 58 -1.61 0.66 15.15
C SER A 58 -0.90 1.98 15.39
N GLU A 59 0.27 1.91 16.03
CA GLU A 59 1.16 3.06 16.21
C GLU A 59 1.50 3.72 14.87
N ASP A 60 1.68 2.92 13.81
CA ASP A 60 1.92 3.42 12.45
C ASP A 60 0.78 4.30 11.94
N LEU A 61 -0.47 3.84 12.03
CA LEU A 61 -1.63 4.62 11.59
C LEU A 61 -1.73 5.91 12.41
N VAL A 62 -1.58 5.83 13.73
CA VAL A 62 -1.63 6.99 14.63
C VAL A 62 -0.55 8.00 14.27
N ARG A 63 0.68 7.54 14.01
CA ARG A 63 1.78 8.39 13.55
C ARG A 63 1.43 9.07 12.23
N ARG A 64 0.83 8.37 11.25
CA ARG A 64 0.42 9.02 9.97
C ARG A 64 -0.64 10.08 10.15
N MET A 65 -1.62 9.82 11.01
CA MET A 65 -2.67 10.79 11.33
C MET A 65 -2.08 12.05 11.95
N TRP A 66 -1.23 11.88 12.96
CA TRP A 66 -0.58 12.99 13.66
C TRP A 66 0.38 13.76 12.74
N GLU A 67 1.15 13.09 11.89
CA GLU A 67 2.01 13.77 10.90
C GLU A 67 1.18 14.59 9.87
N GLY A 68 -0.07 14.20 9.60
CA GLY A 68 -1.03 15.00 8.83
C GLY A 68 -1.42 16.31 9.54
N GLU A 69 -1.65 16.27 10.85
CA GLU A 69 -1.93 17.44 11.70
C GLU A 69 -0.70 18.37 11.81
N VAL A 70 0.50 17.81 11.91
CA VAL A 70 1.77 18.54 11.90
C VAL A 70 1.92 19.37 10.62
N LEU A 71 1.61 18.79 9.45
CA LEU A 71 1.62 19.50 8.17
C LEU A 71 0.60 20.64 8.13
N ASP A 72 -0.61 20.45 8.66
CA ASP A 72 -1.64 21.50 8.70
C ASP A 72 -1.27 22.61 9.70
N SER A 73 -0.46 22.29 10.70
CA SER A 73 0.11 23.23 11.66
C SER A 73 1.34 23.97 11.13
N ASN A 74 1.66 23.83 9.83
CA ASN A 74 2.80 24.45 9.15
C ASN A 74 4.18 23.98 9.65
N PHE A 75 4.23 22.81 10.29
CA PHE A 75 5.49 22.13 10.60
C PHE A 75 5.78 21.07 9.55
N ASN A 76 7.05 20.68 9.46
CA ASN A 76 7.51 19.71 8.47
C ASN A 76 7.93 18.39 9.15
N PRO A 77 7.14 17.31 9.01
CA PRO A 77 7.46 16.01 9.59
C PRO A 77 8.79 15.42 9.14
N TYR A 78 9.34 15.85 7.99
CA TYR A 78 10.64 15.39 7.48
C TYR A 78 11.84 16.10 8.11
N GLN A 79 11.61 17.15 8.89
CA GLN A 79 12.67 17.98 9.50
C GLN A 79 12.54 18.05 11.02
N VAL A 80 11.34 17.85 11.55
CA VAL A 80 11.01 17.98 12.96
C VAL A 80 10.51 16.63 13.46
N THR A 81 11.16 16.10 14.49
CA THR A 81 10.78 14.82 15.11
C THR A 81 9.57 15.01 16.02
N PRO A 82 8.79 13.95 16.31
CA PRO A 82 7.70 14.06 17.28
C PRO A 82 8.11 14.58 18.66
N GLY A 83 9.35 14.32 19.10
CA GLY A 83 9.91 14.77 20.37
C GLY A 83 10.39 16.23 20.38
N ALA A 84 10.36 16.94 19.25
CA ALA A 84 10.83 18.32 19.15
C ALA A 84 9.98 19.29 19.98
N GLN A 85 10.63 20.31 20.55
CA GLN A 85 9.98 21.26 21.47
C GLN A 85 8.94 22.13 20.77
N GLU A 86 9.16 22.44 19.48
CA GLU A 86 8.28 23.24 18.66
C GLU A 86 6.89 22.60 18.46
N LEU A 87 6.79 21.28 18.65
CA LEU A 87 5.55 20.51 18.52
C LEU A 87 4.84 20.28 19.86
N GLU A 88 5.26 20.94 20.96
CA GLU A 88 4.63 20.81 22.29
C GLU A 88 3.11 20.97 22.25
N LEU A 89 2.59 21.91 21.46
CA LEU A 89 1.15 22.15 21.32
C LEU A 89 0.39 21.01 20.61
N LEU A 90 1.09 20.13 19.90
CA LEU A 90 0.52 18.98 19.17
C LEU A 90 0.67 17.66 19.95
N ARG A 91 1.13 17.71 21.22
CA ARG A 91 1.33 16.52 22.06
C ARG A 91 0.03 16.12 22.79
N GLY A 92 -0.96 15.64 22.04
CA GLY A 92 -2.20 15.08 22.58
C GLY A 92 -2.20 13.54 22.66
N ASP A 93 -3.39 12.96 22.81
CA ASP A 93 -3.59 11.49 22.94
C ASP A 93 -2.97 10.68 21.78
N ALA A 94 -3.03 11.21 20.56
CA ALA A 94 -2.41 10.57 19.39
C ALA A 94 -0.87 10.53 19.52
N TRP A 95 -0.26 11.61 20.00
CA TRP A 95 1.18 11.71 20.19
C TRP A 95 1.71 10.74 21.25
N GLU A 96 0.96 10.51 22.33
CA GLU A 96 1.34 9.55 23.37
C GLU A 96 1.53 8.14 22.81
N ARG A 97 0.66 7.75 21.88
CA ARG A 97 0.64 6.45 21.21
C ARG A 97 1.66 6.29 20.08
N ILE A 98 2.41 7.34 19.72
CA ILE A 98 3.50 7.22 18.75
C ILE A 98 4.68 6.49 19.40
N GLY A 99 5.17 5.42 18.78
CA GLY A 99 6.33 4.68 19.26
C GLY A 99 7.62 5.50 19.19
N ASP A 100 8.18 5.65 17.98
CA ASP A 100 9.43 6.38 17.78
C ASP A 100 9.19 7.89 17.65
N LYS A 101 9.61 8.63 18.69
CA LYS A 101 9.47 10.08 18.78
C LYS A 101 10.73 10.84 18.39
N ASP A 102 11.85 10.15 18.16
CA ASP A 102 13.14 10.77 17.83
C ASP A 102 13.47 10.67 16.33
N GLU A 103 12.65 9.95 15.57
CA GLU A 103 12.76 9.87 14.12
C GLU A 103 11.82 10.84 13.37
N VAL A 104 12.34 11.44 12.30
CA VAL A 104 11.54 12.20 11.33
C VAL A 104 10.71 11.24 10.45
N SER A 105 9.72 11.77 9.76
CA SER A 105 8.86 10.99 8.87
C SER A 105 9.66 10.34 7.73
N SER A 106 9.42 9.07 7.49
CA SER A 106 9.89 8.31 6.33
C SER A 106 8.76 8.05 5.32
N GLN A 107 7.61 8.70 5.51
CA GLN A 107 6.43 8.43 4.70
C GLN A 107 6.58 8.90 3.26
N PRO A 108 6.03 8.17 2.29
CA PRO A 108 5.87 8.68 0.94
C PRO A 108 5.04 9.97 0.91
N PRO A 109 5.44 11.00 0.14
CA PRO A 109 4.73 12.28 0.11
C PRO A 109 3.24 12.16 -0.23
N LEU A 110 2.86 11.19 -1.09
CA LEU A 110 1.46 10.92 -1.37
C LEU A 110 0.70 10.40 -0.14
N SER A 111 1.32 9.51 0.66
CA SER A 111 0.72 9.05 1.92
C SER A 111 0.45 10.23 2.84
N LEU A 112 1.47 11.06 3.05
CA LEU A 112 1.37 12.21 3.94
C LEU A 112 0.33 13.23 3.43
N ALA A 113 0.25 13.46 2.12
CA ALA A 113 -0.79 14.28 1.50
C ALA A 113 -2.21 13.73 1.73
N ILE A 114 -2.38 12.41 1.69
CA ILE A 114 -3.66 11.76 1.99
C ILE A 114 -4.04 12.00 3.46
N PHE A 115 -3.13 11.78 4.40
CA PHE A 115 -3.43 11.97 5.83
C PHE A 115 -3.67 13.44 6.20
N ARG A 116 -2.93 14.36 5.58
CA ARG A 116 -3.22 15.79 5.68
C ARG A 116 -4.62 16.13 5.17
N LEU A 117 -5.02 15.61 4.01
CA LEU A 117 -6.37 15.81 3.47
C LEU A 117 -7.44 15.26 4.43
N LEU A 118 -7.24 14.06 4.97
CA LEU A 118 -8.18 13.43 5.89
C LEU A 118 -8.30 14.22 7.20
N HIS A 119 -7.18 14.73 7.72
CA HIS A 119 -7.17 15.62 8.87
C HIS A 119 -7.93 16.93 8.57
N GLY A 120 -7.65 17.59 7.45
CA GLY A 120 -8.36 18.80 7.02
C GLY A 120 -9.87 18.60 6.77
N MET A 121 -10.30 17.37 6.48
CA MET A 121 -11.72 16.98 6.40
C MET A 121 -12.35 16.67 7.76
N GLY A 122 -11.57 16.69 8.85
CA GLY A 122 -12.03 16.43 10.21
C GLY A 122 -12.25 14.95 10.54
N PHE A 123 -11.63 14.02 9.79
CA PHE A 123 -11.73 12.60 10.11
C PHE A 123 -10.86 12.24 11.32
N ASN A 124 -11.48 11.59 12.30
CA ASN A 124 -10.79 10.96 13.42
C ASN A 124 -10.33 9.53 13.05
N GLU A 125 -9.70 8.84 14.01
CA GLU A 125 -9.21 7.45 13.84
C GLU A 125 -10.27 6.52 13.27
N TRP A 126 -11.48 6.57 13.84
CA TRP A 126 -12.62 5.77 13.38
C TRP A 126 -13.02 6.07 11.95
N GLY A 127 -13.07 7.35 11.58
CA GLY A 127 -13.39 7.79 10.21
C GLY A 127 -12.37 7.29 9.21
N ILE A 128 -11.08 7.41 9.53
CA ILE A 128 -9.99 6.96 8.66
C ILE A 128 -10.01 5.43 8.50
N LYS A 129 -10.12 4.67 9.60
CA LYS A 129 -10.26 3.21 9.53
C LYS A 129 -11.47 2.78 8.72
N THR A 130 -12.58 3.51 8.83
CA THR A 130 -13.79 3.25 8.04
C THR A 130 -13.53 3.45 6.55
N ILE A 131 -12.82 4.51 6.15
CA ILE A 131 -12.45 4.75 4.73
C ILE A 131 -11.59 3.59 4.21
N ILE A 132 -10.57 3.18 4.96
CA ILE A 132 -9.70 2.06 4.59
C ILE A 132 -10.52 0.76 4.43
N VAL A 133 -11.41 0.46 5.38
CA VAL A 133 -12.30 -0.70 5.31
C VAL A 133 -13.23 -0.64 4.10
N VAL A 134 -13.81 0.52 3.78
CA VAL A 134 -14.66 0.69 2.59
C VAL A 134 -13.86 0.37 1.32
N VAL A 135 -12.65 0.90 1.19
CA VAL A 135 -11.75 0.60 0.07
C VAL A 135 -11.41 -0.90 0.00
N ASP A 136 -11.17 -1.53 1.14
CA ASP A 136 -10.88 -2.96 1.22
C ASP A 136 -12.07 -3.85 0.82
N ILE A 137 -13.29 -3.44 1.16
CA ILE A 137 -14.52 -4.10 0.71
C ILE A 137 -14.69 -3.96 -0.81
N TRP A 138 -14.34 -2.82 -1.41
CA TRP A 138 -14.30 -2.68 -2.87
C TRP A 138 -13.34 -3.68 -3.52
N ILE A 139 -12.16 -3.90 -2.93
CA ILE A 139 -11.24 -4.96 -3.39
C ILE A 139 -11.92 -6.33 -3.34
N CYS A 140 -12.58 -6.67 -2.23
CA CYS A 140 -13.32 -7.94 -2.10
C CYS A 140 -14.39 -8.10 -3.19
N ILE A 141 -15.17 -7.05 -3.45
CA ILE A 141 -16.23 -7.04 -4.48
C ILE A 141 -15.61 -7.25 -5.87
N ILE A 142 -14.55 -6.51 -6.20
CA ILE A 142 -13.86 -6.62 -7.50
C ILE A 142 -13.31 -8.04 -7.69
N LEU A 143 -12.65 -8.60 -6.67
CA LEU A 143 -12.13 -9.97 -6.73
C LEU A 143 -13.26 -10.99 -6.91
N ALA A 144 -14.39 -10.82 -6.22
CA ALA A 144 -15.53 -11.72 -6.32
C ALA A 144 -16.18 -11.67 -7.71
N MET A 145 -16.36 -10.47 -8.28
CA MET A 145 -16.88 -10.28 -9.64
C MET A 145 -15.94 -10.87 -10.69
N ARG A 146 -14.62 -10.68 -10.52
CA ARG A 146 -13.64 -11.08 -11.53
C ARG A 146 -13.28 -12.57 -11.48
N TYR A 147 -13.11 -13.12 -10.28
CA TYR A 147 -12.54 -14.45 -10.05
C TYR A 147 -13.51 -15.44 -9.38
N GLY A 148 -14.69 -14.96 -8.98
CA GLY A 148 -15.70 -15.74 -8.26
C GLY A 148 -15.49 -15.74 -6.75
N SER A 149 -16.59 -15.99 -6.02
CA SER A 149 -16.63 -15.94 -4.55
C SER A 149 -15.60 -16.83 -3.86
N ARG A 150 -15.34 -18.03 -4.39
CA ARG A 150 -14.38 -18.98 -3.80
C ARG A 150 -12.95 -18.45 -3.77
N LYS A 151 -12.50 -17.80 -4.85
CA LYS A 151 -11.15 -17.22 -4.90
C LYS A 151 -11.08 -15.93 -4.10
N ALA A 152 -12.12 -15.11 -4.16
CA ALA A 152 -12.21 -13.89 -3.36
C ALA A 152 -12.20 -14.16 -1.86
N ALA A 153 -12.77 -15.28 -1.41
CA ALA A 153 -12.75 -15.70 -0.01
C ALA A 153 -11.32 -15.87 0.55
N LEU A 154 -10.34 -16.24 -0.27
CA LEU A 154 -8.93 -16.33 0.16
C LEU A 154 -8.37 -14.99 0.64
N TYR A 155 -8.92 -13.88 0.14
CA TYR A 155 -8.59 -12.53 0.57
C TYR A 155 -9.58 -12.03 1.63
N GLY A 156 -10.88 -12.01 1.29
CA GLY A 156 -11.89 -11.36 2.12
C GLY A 156 -12.17 -12.07 3.45
N TRP A 157 -11.90 -13.38 3.53
CA TRP A 157 -12.05 -14.17 4.77
C TRP A 157 -10.70 -14.51 5.42
N ASN A 158 -9.60 -13.91 4.94
CA ASN A 158 -8.32 -14.06 5.62
C ASN A 158 -8.35 -13.27 6.93
N PRO A 159 -8.23 -13.92 8.11
CA PRO A 159 -8.26 -13.23 9.40
C PRO A 159 -7.14 -12.21 9.54
N LEU A 160 -5.96 -12.47 8.95
CA LEU A 160 -4.85 -11.53 8.96
C LEU A 160 -5.19 -10.26 8.17
N VAL A 161 -5.76 -10.39 6.96
CA VAL A 161 -6.16 -9.22 6.16
C VAL A 161 -7.24 -8.42 6.88
N ALA A 162 -8.25 -9.09 7.43
CA ALA A 162 -9.33 -8.43 8.16
C ALA A 162 -8.80 -7.68 9.40
N PHE A 163 -7.88 -8.30 10.16
CA PHE A 163 -7.25 -7.69 11.32
C PHE A 163 -6.33 -6.53 10.96
N SER A 164 -5.42 -6.70 10.00
CA SER A 164 -4.51 -5.63 9.58
C SER A 164 -5.29 -4.42 9.08
N VAL A 165 -6.34 -4.63 8.28
CA VAL A 165 -7.10 -3.52 7.69
C VAL A 165 -8.06 -2.89 8.70
N ALA A 166 -8.94 -3.67 9.32
CA ALA A 166 -10.00 -3.12 10.17
C ALA A 166 -9.57 -2.97 11.63
N GLY A 167 -8.73 -3.88 12.13
CA GLY A 167 -8.19 -3.80 13.48
C GLY A 167 -7.12 -2.73 13.57
N GLU A 168 -5.99 -2.92 12.89
CA GLU A 168 -4.83 -2.03 12.98
C GLU A 168 -4.97 -0.75 12.14
N GLY A 169 -5.76 -0.78 11.05
CA GLY A 169 -5.92 0.40 10.19
C GLY A 169 -4.80 0.57 9.17
N HIS A 170 -4.20 -0.53 8.72
CA HIS A 170 -3.20 -0.55 7.65
C HIS A 170 -3.75 0.01 6.33
N MET A 171 -3.04 0.96 5.74
CA MET A 171 -3.49 1.73 4.57
C MET A 171 -3.29 1.01 3.23
N GLU A 172 -2.80 -0.22 3.24
CA GLU A 172 -2.42 -1.04 2.10
C GLU A 172 -3.57 -1.18 1.11
N SER A 173 -4.82 -1.21 1.58
CA SER A 173 -5.99 -1.22 0.72
C SER A 173 -6.07 0.02 -0.20
N LEU A 174 -5.60 1.19 0.25
CA LEU A 174 -5.58 2.43 -0.55
C LEU A 174 -4.64 2.34 -1.76
N MET A 175 -3.51 1.62 -1.63
CA MET A 175 -2.58 1.38 -2.75
C MET A 175 -2.97 0.14 -3.58
N LEU A 176 -3.57 -0.88 -2.95
CA LEU A 176 -3.98 -2.11 -3.63
C LEU A 176 -5.16 -1.89 -4.56
N LEU A 177 -6.12 -1.02 -4.22
CA LEU A 177 -7.27 -0.76 -5.09
C LEU A 177 -6.87 -0.21 -6.47
N PRO A 178 -6.06 0.87 -6.60
CA PRO A 178 -5.62 1.33 -7.91
C PRO A 178 -4.71 0.29 -8.60
N ALA A 179 -3.82 -0.40 -7.88
CA ALA A 179 -3.00 -1.46 -8.47
C ALA A 179 -3.86 -2.58 -9.09
N LEU A 180 -4.88 -3.06 -8.36
CA LEU A 180 -5.82 -4.06 -8.85
C LEU A 180 -6.61 -3.52 -10.06
N GLY A 181 -7.10 -2.29 -10.00
CA GLY A 181 -7.78 -1.63 -11.12
C GLY A 181 -6.92 -1.58 -12.38
N GLY A 182 -5.67 -1.13 -12.25
CA GLY A 182 -4.70 -1.08 -13.35
C GLY A 182 -4.42 -2.47 -13.93
N PHE A 183 -4.26 -3.48 -13.08
CA PHE A 183 -4.01 -4.85 -13.52
C PHE A 183 -5.20 -5.40 -14.29
N LEU A 184 -6.43 -5.19 -13.81
CA LEU A 184 -7.63 -5.68 -14.48
C LEU A 184 -7.90 -4.97 -15.81
N ILE A 185 -7.62 -3.67 -15.90
CA ILE A 185 -7.71 -2.94 -17.18
C ILE A 185 -6.68 -3.50 -18.16
N TRP A 186 -5.44 -3.69 -17.71
CA TRP A 186 -4.39 -4.29 -18.53
C TRP A 186 -4.80 -5.67 -19.05
N GLU A 187 -5.22 -6.57 -18.16
CA GLU A 187 -5.62 -7.92 -18.56
C GLU A 187 -6.83 -7.90 -19.52
N ALA A 188 -7.88 -7.13 -19.19
CA ALA A 188 -9.15 -7.17 -19.90
C ALA A 188 -9.12 -6.47 -21.26
N TRP A 189 -8.39 -5.35 -21.35
CA TRP A 189 -8.41 -4.48 -22.53
C TRP A 189 -7.13 -4.50 -23.34
N VAL A 190 -6.00 -4.82 -22.73
CA VAL A 190 -4.70 -4.86 -23.41
C VAL A 190 -4.45 -6.28 -23.87
N ASP A 191 -4.21 -7.21 -22.95
CA ASP A 191 -3.78 -8.56 -23.30
C ASP A 191 -4.85 -9.33 -24.09
N ARG A 192 -6.13 -9.25 -23.70
CA ARG A 192 -7.21 -9.96 -24.40
C ARG A 192 -7.55 -9.43 -25.79
N LYS A 193 -7.24 -8.16 -26.10
CA LYS A 193 -7.54 -7.58 -27.42
C LYS A 193 -6.39 -7.72 -28.42
N GLY A 194 -5.36 -8.50 -28.11
CA GLY A 194 -4.16 -8.66 -28.95
C GLY A 194 -2.90 -8.02 -28.36
N GLY A 195 -2.95 -7.61 -27.09
CA GLY A 195 -1.82 -7.06 -26.35
C GLY A 195 -1.48 -5.62 -26.76
N ALA A 196 -0.33 -5.14 -26.27
CA ALA A 196 0.16 -3.81 -26.63
C ALA A 196 0.41 -3.63 -28.15
N ALA A 197 0.54 -4.72 -28.92
CA ALA A 197 0.78 -4.67 -30.37
C ALA A 197 -0.32 -3.92 -31.14
N ILE A 198 -1.56 -3.93 -30.64
CA ILE A 198 -2.68 -3.27 -31.33
C ILE A 198 -2.71 -1.75 -31.14
N ILE A 199 -1.89 -1.19 -30.25
CA ILE A 199 -1.94 0.25 -29.91
C ILE A 199 -1.57 1.08 -31.14
N SER A 200 -0.48 0.75 -31.83
CA SER A 200 -0.01 1.51 -32.99
C SER A 200 -1.00 1.46 -34.17
N THR A 201 -1.71 0.35 -34.34
CA THR A 201 -2.66 0.15 -35.45
C THR A 201 -4.06 0.67 -35.15
N ASN A 202 -4.39 0.97 -33.89
CA ASN A 202 -5.71 1.48 -33.47
C ASN A 202 -5.66 2.95 -33.05
N GLY A 203 -4.91 3.79 -33.78
CA GLY A 203 -4.84 5.23 -33.52
C GLY A 203 -3.82 5.63 -32.44
N GLY A 204 -2.91 4.73 -32.04
CA GLY A 204 -1.86 5.04 -31.10
C GLY A 204 -2.39 5.37 -29.70
N LEU A 205 -1.83 6.40 -29.06
CA LEU A 205 -2.21 6.83 -27.71
C LEU A 205 -3.59 7.48 -27.64
N SER A 206 -4.06 8.11 -28.72
CA SER A 206 -5.42 8.66 -28.79
C SER A 206 -6.49 7.60 -29.08
N GLY A 207 -6.06 6.40 -29.48
CA GLY A 207 -6.90 5.22 -29.65
C GLY A 207 -7.39 4.64 -28.35
N GLY A 208 -8.52 3.93 -28.39
CA GLY A 208 -9.11 3.26 -27.22
C GLY A 208 -8.11 2.37 -26.46
N PRO A 209 -7.37 1.46 -27.11
CA PRO A 209 -6.36 0.65 -26.43
C PRO A 209 -5.24 1.48 -25.80
N GLY A 210 -4.76 2.52 -26.48
CA GLY A 210 -3.74 3.43 -25.95
C GLY A 210 -4.20 4.13 -24.68
N GLN A 211 -5.41 4.68 -24.68
CA GLN A 211 -6.01 5.34 -23.51
C GLN A 211 -6.16 4.38 -22.31
N MET A 212 -6.59 3.14 -22.55
CA MET A 212 -6.73 2.13 -21.49
C MET A 212 -5.39 1.75 -20.88
N VAL A 213 -4.33 1.63 -21.70
CA VAL A 213 -2.97 1.36 -21.22
C VAL A 213 -2.44 2.53 -20.41
N SER A 214 -2.64 3.77 -20.90
CA SER A 214 -2.28 4.97 -20.15
C SER A 214 -3.01 5.05 -18.81
N PHE A 215 -4.31 4.74 -18.78
CA PHE A 215 -5.07 4.74 -17.53
C PHE A 215 -4.62 3.64 -16.58
N ALA A 216 -4.35 2.42 -17.08
CA ALA A 216 -3.77 1.35 -16.27
C ALA A 216 -2.40 1.74 -15.68
N ALA A 217 -1.55 2.39 -16.48
CA ALA A 217 -0.24 2.85 -16.04
C ALA A 217 -0.36 3.96 -14.99
N LEU A 218 -1.31 4.89 -15.15
CA LEU A 218 -1.59 5.93 -14.15
C LEU A 218 -1.99 5.33 -12.80
N LEU A 219 -2.87 4.32 -12.80
CA LEU A 219 -3.29 3.64 -11.58
C LEU A 219 -2.13 2.88 -10.91
N MET A 220 -1.30 2.19 -11.69
CA MET A 220 -0.07 1.56 -11.17
C MET A 220 0.93 2.59 -10.64
N GLY A 221 1.01 3.75 -11.29
CA GLY A 221 1.78 4.90 -10.84
C GLY A 221 1.31 5.46 -9.50
N LEU A 222 0.00 5.52 -9.29
CA LEU A 222 -0.60 5.96 -8.03
C LEU A 222 -0.23 4.99 -6.90
N ALA A 223 -0.32 3.67 -7.15
CA ALA A 223 0.14 2.66 -6.20
C ALA A 223 1.65 2.78 -5.93
N ALA A 224 2.47 2.98 -6.97
CA ALA A 224 3.92 3.16 -6.85
C ALA A 224 4.30 4.42 -6.07
N ALA A 225 3.52 5.50 -6.18
CA ALA A 225 3.71 6.72 -5.41
C ALA A 225 3.41 6.56 -3.91
N MET A 226 2.60 5.57 -3.54
CA MET A 226 2.36 5.19 -2.15
C MET A 226 3.35 4.13 -1.65
N ASN A 227 3.84 3.24 -2.52
CA ASN A 227 4.84 2.25 -2.18
C ASN A 227 5.62 1.81 -3.43
N LEU A 228 6.95 2.03 -3.42
CA LEU A 228 7.82 1.74 -4.57
C LEU A 228 7.85 0.27 -4.98
N VAL A 229 7.27 -0.65 -4.20
CA VAL A 229 7.10 -2.07 -4.58
C VAL A 229 6.34 -2.25 -5.90
N PHE A 230 5.52 -1.28 -6.31
CA PHE A 230 4.80 -1.32 -7.59
C PHE A 230 5.59 -0.73 -8.77
N LEU A 231 6.72 -0.08 -8.54
CA LEU A 231 7.54 0.53 -9.60
C LEU A 231 8.01 -0.49 -10.66
N PRO A 232 8.47 -1.72 -10.29
CA PRO A 232 8.83 -2.73 -11.28
C PRO A 232 7.69 -3.08 -12.25
N ILE A 233 6.43 -3.01 -11.81
CA ILE A 233 5.27 -3.26 -12.68
C ILE A 233 5.11 -2.14 -13.71
N VAL A 234 5.30 -0.87 -13.32
CA VAL A 234 5.29 0.26 -14.25
C VAL A 234 6.42 0.11 -15.29
N ILE A 235 7.62 -0.27 -14.86
CA ILE A 235 8.77 -0.52 -15.74
C ILE A 235 8.47 -1.69 -16.70
N TRP A 236 7.86 -2.77 -16.19
CA TRP A 236 7.44 -3.90 -17.02
C TRP A 236 6.40 -3.49 -18.07
N MET A 237 5.39 -2.69 -17.71
CA MET A 237 4.40 -2.17 -18.67
C MET A 237 5.07 -1.32 -19.74
N PHE A 238 5.98 -0.43 -19.35
CA PHE A 238 6.81 0.35 -20.26
C PHE A 238 7.55 -0.56 -21.25
N TRP A 239 8.31 -1.52 -20.74
CA TRP A 239 9.09 -2.44 -21.56
C TRP A 239 8.21 -3.23 -22.53
N HIS A 240 7.08 -3.74 -22.06
CA HIS A 240 6.15 -4.52 -22.87
C HIS A 240 5.55 -3.71 -24.02
N VAL A 241 5.18 -2.45 -23.76
CA VAL A 241 4.67 -1.52 -24.79
C VAL A 241 5.78 -1.04 -25.72
N LEU A 242 6.99 -0.78 -25.18
CA LEU A 242 8.16 -0.40 -25.96
C LEU A 242 8.46 -1.43 -27.05
N VAL A 243 8.52 -2.71 -26.65
CA VAL A 243 8.84 -3.83 -27.55
C VAL A 243 7.72 -4.06 -28.57
N LYS A 244 6.45 -3.90 -28.19
CA LYS A 244 5.31 -4.27 -29.05
C LYS A 244 4.72 -3.12 -29.88
N SER A 245 4.86 -1.88 -29.42
CA SER A 245 4.17 -0.71 -30.01
C SER A 245 5.15 0.40 -30.41
N GLY A 246 6.43 0.26 -30.09
CA GLY A 246 7.50 1.17 -30.46
C GLY A 246 7.83 2.22 -29.40
N ILE A 247 8.95 2.92 -29.62
CA ILE A 247 9.56 3.80 -28.63
C ILE A 247 8.66 4.95 -28.17
N LYS A 248 7.95 5.60 -29.09
CA LYS A 248 7.10 6.75 -28.79
C LYS A 248 5.95 6.37 -27.83
N THR A 249 5.33 5.22 -28.04
CA THR A 249 4.23 4.75 -27.20
C THR A 249 4.76 4.24 -25.87
N GLY A 250 5.86 3.46 -25.89
CA GLY A 250 6.50 3.00 -24.66
C GLY A 250 6.86 4.15 -23.73
N THR A 251 7.62 5.14 -24.22
CA THR A 251 8.02 6.30 -23.40
C THR A 251 6.83 7.09 -22.87
N ALA A 252 5.76 7.26 -23.65
CA ALA A 252 4.54 7.89 -23.16
C ALA A 252 3.88 7.13 -22.01
N ILE A 253 3.83 5.78 -22.07
CA ILE A 253 3.29 4.96 -20.98
C ILE A 253 4.15 5.07 -19.72
N LEU A 254 5.48 5.09 -19.88
CA LEU A 254 6.39 5.31 -18.75
C LEU A 254 6.14 6.68 -18.12
N LEU A 255 6.06 7.74 -18.92
CA LEU A 255 5.78 9.10 -18.43
C LEU A 255 4.45 9.14 -17.68
N VAL A 256 3.38 8.60 -18.25
CA VAL A 256 2.05 8.57 -17.60
C VAL A 256 2.09 7.80 -16.29
N GLY A 257 2.74 6.62 -16.26
CA GLY A 257 2.88 5.84 -15.04
C GLY A 257 3.75 6.50 -13.97
N LEU A 258 4.69 7.37 -14.36
CA LEU A 258 5.51 8.12 -13.42
C LEU A 258 4.88 9.45 -12.98
N ILE A 259 3.78 9.92 -13.60
CA ILE A 259 3.12 11.19 -13.24
C ILE A 259 2.84 11.27 -11.73
N PRO A 260 2.18 10.29 -11.09
CA PRO A 260 1.86 10.41 -9.66
C PRO A 260 3.13 10.46 -8.81
N LEU A 261 4.11 9.61 -9.12
CA LEU A 261 5.37 9.55 -8.39
C LEU A 261 6.12 10.89 -8.50
N ILE A 262 6.24 11.44 -9.70
CA ILE A 262 6.91 12.73 -9.95
C ILE A 262 6.14 13.88 -9.31
N ALA A 263 4.81 13.88 -9.41
CA ALA A 263 3.98 14.95 -8.85
C ALA A 263 4.11 15.04 -7.33
N PHE A 264 3.97 13.92 -6.62
CA PHE A 264 4.00 13.92 -5.16
C PHE A 264 5.42 14.03 -4.59
N ASN A 265 6.42 13.38 -5.21
CA ASN A 265 7.81 13.58 -4.78
C ASN A 265 8.34 14.96 -5.15
N GLY A 266 7.93 15.51 -6.30
CA GLY A 266 8.26 16.88 -6.69
C GLY A 266 7.63 17.90 -5.75
N TRP A 267 6.34 17.73 -5.40
CA TRP A 267 5.68 18.52 -4.36
C TRP A 267 6.40 18.40 -3.02
N GLY A 268 6.73 17.19 -2.57
CA GLY A 268 7.46 16.96 -1.33
C GLY A 268 8.86 17.61 -1.34
N SER A 269 9.60 17.49 -2.43
CA SER A 269 10.93 18.11 -2.56
C SER A 269 10.87 19.65 -2.56
N VAL A 270 9.91 20.24 -3.29
CA VAL A 270 9.79 21.70 -3.40
C VAL A 270 9.16 22.33 -2.16
N SER A 271 8.05 21.76 -1.67
CA SER A 271 7.25 22.34 -0.59
C SER A 271 7.69 21.89 0.80
N LEU A 272 8.26 20.69 0.94
CA LEU A 272 8.67 20.11 2.22
C LEU A 272 10.19 19.88 2.30
N ASN A 273 10.96 20.34 1.30
CA ASN A 273 12.44 20.24 1.29
C ASN A 273 12.97 18.85 1.66
N ILE A 274 12.30 17.80 1.14
CA ILE A 274 12.60 16.39 1.42
C ILE A 274 13.86 15.96 0.66
N ASP A 275 14.80 15.31 1.36
CA ASP A 275 15.80 14.47 0.69
C ASP A 275 15.12 13.15 0.30
N LEU A 276 14.96 12.91 -1.00
CA LEU A 276 14.28 11.72 -1.53
C LEU A 276 14.90 10.39 -1.05
N LYS A 277 16.13 10.40 -0.54
CA LYS A 277 16.75 9.24 0.10
C LYS A 277 16.03 8.80 1.38
N MET A 278 15.39 9.71 2.11
CA MET A 278 14.64 9.43 3.34
C MET A 278 13.33 8.67 3.08
N VAL A 279 12.79 8.79 1.87
CA VAL A 279 11.53 8.16 1.45
C VAL A 279 11.79 6.80 0.76
N SER A 280 13.05 6.48 0.48
CA SER A 280 13.42 5.20 -0.11
C SER A 280 13.17 4.07 0.91
N PRO A 281 12.46 2.99 0.53
CA PRO A 281 12.36 1.78 1.35
C PRO A 281 13.73 1.13 1.54
N PHE A 282 14.72 1.53 0.73
CA PHE A 282 16.13 1.20 0.89
C PHE A 282 16.85 2.33 1.62
N SER A 283 16.43 2.60 2.86
CA SER A 283 17.23 3.43 3.76
C SER A 283 18.61 2.79 3.91
N ALA A 284 19.68 3.59 3.72
CA ALA A 284 21.06 3.13 3.83
C ALA A 284 21.42 2.55 5.21
N SER A 285 20.60 2.80 6.24
CA SER A 285 20.79 2.23 7.59
C SER A 285 20.37 0.75 7.68
N VAL A 286 19.46 0.27 6.83
CA VAL A 286 18.92 -1.11 6.86
C VAL A 286 19.72 -2.05 5.95
N LEU A 287 20.37 -1.51 4.92
CA LEU A 287 21.14 -2.28 3.94
C LEU A 287 22.24 -3.16 4.56
N PRO A 288 23.07 -2.69 5.52
CA PRO A 288 24.12 -3.51 6.12
C PRO A 288 23.57 -4.72 6.88
N ASP A 289 22.50 -4.52 7.66
CA ASP A 289 21.91 -5.57 8.49
C ASP A 289 21.13 -6.59 7.67
N THR A 290 20.38 -6.14 6.66
CA THR A 290 19.68 -7.04 5.72
C THR A 290 20.63 -7.77 4.78
N LEU A 291 21.69 -7.10 4.31
CA LEU A 291 22.76 -7.74 3.54
C LEU A 291 23.64 -8.65 4.39
N SER A 292 23.67 -8.55 5.71
CA SER A 292 24.39 -9.50 6.58
C SER A 292 23.67 -10.85 6.71
N LEU A 293 22.35 -10.87 6.54
CA LEU A 293 21.52 -12.07 6.55
C LEU A 293 21.71 -12.93 5.28
N VAL A 294 22.11 -12.32 4.17
CA VAL A 294 22.31 -13.00 2.88
C VAL A 294 23.59 -13.88 2.85
N PRO A 295 24.78 -13.43 3.29
CA PRO A 295 25.96 -14.25 3.47
C PRO A 295 25.76 -15.35 4.52
N GLY A 296 25.02 -15.06 5.61
CA GLY A 296 24.75 -16.04 6.67
C GLY A 296 23.89 -17.21 6.19
N THR A 297 22.99 -16.99 5.24
CA THR A 297 22.15 -18.04 4.63
C THR A 297 22.87 -18.76 3.49
N LEU A 298 23.64 -18.05 2.66
CA LEU A 298 24.40 -18.66 1.55
C LEU A 298 25.61 -19.48 2.01
N SER A 299 26.31 -19.07 3.07
CA SER A 299 27.38 -19.86 3.70
C SER A 299 26.86 -21.16 4.31
N ARG A 300 25.64 -21.15 4.88
CA ARG A 300 24.95 -22.36 5.37
C ARG A 300 24.55 -23.33 4.26
N ILE A 301 24.50 -22.87 3.01
CA ILE A 301 24.20 -23.69 1.81
C ILE A 301 25.48 -23.97 1.00
N GLY A 302 26.66 -23.56 1.49
CA GLY A 302 27.96 -23.88 0.90
C GLY A 302 28.36 -23.02 -0.31
N VAL A 303 27.68 -21.89 -0.54
CA VAL A 303 27.99 -20.97 -1.64
C VAL A 303 28.75 -19.76 -1.10
N GLY A 304 30.06 -19.73 -1.30
CA GLY A 304 30.89 -18.56 -0.99
C GLY A 304 30.83 -17.55 -2.13
N LEU A 305 30.22 -16.39 -1.90
CA LEU A 305 30.29 -15.25 -2.82
C LEU A 305 31.18 -14.17 -2.19
N SER A 306 32.18 -13.71 -2.95
CA SER A 306 33.05 -12.60 -2.53
C SER A 306 32.24 -11.30 -2.50
N HIS A 307 32.53 -10.45 -1.50
CA HIS A 307 31.84 -9.17 -1.29
C HIS A 307 31.83 -8.24 -2.53
N GLU A 308 32.81 -8.37 -3.43
CA GLU A 308 32.87 -7.60 -4.67
C GLU A 308 31.77 -7.96 -5.68
N PHE A 309 31.24 -9.19 -5.64
CA PHE A 309 30.25 -9.64 -6.61
C PHE A 309 28.86 -9.02 -6.37
N PHE A 310 28.53 -8.70 -5.12
CA PHE A 310 27.24 -8.08 -4.75
C PHE A 310 27.17 -6.60 -5.14
N PHE A 311 28.31 -5.89 -5.11
CA PHE A 311 28.37 -4.47 -5.43
C PHE A 311 28.09 -4.18 -6.92
N TRP A 312 28.48 -5.11 -7.80
CA TRP A 312 28.22 -5.00 -9.25
C TRP A 312 26.81 -5.42 -9.69
N LEU A 313 26.03 -6.08 -8.83
CA LEU A 313 24.69 -6.55 -9.17
C LEU A 313 23.58 -5.50 -8.93
N LEU A 314 23.91 -4.41 -8.24
CA LEU A 314 22.99 -3.37 -7.77
C LEU A 314 23.24 -1.98 -8.40
N LEU A 315 24.09 -1.89 -9.41
CA LEU A 315 24.23 -0.74 -10.32
C LEU A 315 23.56 -1.05 -11.67
#